data_AF-A0A1N6ZV52-F1
#
_entry.id   AF-A0A1N6ZV52-F1
#
_cell.length_a   1.000
_cell.length_b   1.000
_cell.length_c   1.000
_cell.angle_alpha   90.00
_cell.angle_beta   90.00
_cell.angle_gamma   90.00
#
_symmetry.space_group_name_H-M   'P 1'
#
loop_
_entity.id
_entity.type
_entity.pdbx_description
1 polymer ?
#
loop_
_entity_poly.entity_id
_entity_poly.type
_entity_poly.pdbx_seq_one_letter_code
_entity_poly.pdbx_strand_id
1 'polypeptide(L)'
;MAPTPPTDAELDILIRARLAALGIDLDQLPSGTTPDPETGSPGQDSVLASLRSFLRGTVATLAAYQLPVPGVTDPDAVKALSQQQVPVLYPSNSTEWRKA
;
A
#
# COMPACT_ATOMS: atom_id res chain seq x y z
N MET A 1 18.66 -12.57 -13.56
CA MET A 1 17.47 -12.45 -14.43
C MET A 1 16.39 -11.79 -13.59
N ALA A 2 15.80 -10.67 -14.04
CA ALA A 2 14.69 -10.07 -13.31
C ALA A 2 13.44 -10.96 -13.45
N PRO A 3 12.60 -11.08 -12.41
CA PRO A 3 11.36 -11.84 -12.52
C PRO A 3 10.43 -11.19 -13.55
N THR A 4 9.80 -12.00 -14.38
CA THR A 4 8.78 -11.53 -15.32
C THR A 4 7.58 -10.99 -14.54
N PRO A 5 7.08 -9.77 -14.84
CA PRO A 5 5.91 -9.25 -14.16
C PRO A 5 4.67 -10.07 -14.52
N PRO A 6 3.71 -10.23 -13.58
CA PRO A 6 2.49 -10.98 -13.85
C PRO A 6 1.63 -10.28 -14.90
N THR A 7 0.95 -11.09 -15.71
CA THR A 7 -0.07 -10.66 -16.67
C THR A 7 -1.35 -10.21 -15.96
N ASP A 8 -2.24 -9.53 -16.69
CA ASP A 8 -3.52 -9.08 -16.12
C ASP A 8 -4.43 -10.24 -15.75
N ALA A 9 -4.47 -11.31 -16.55
CA ALA A 9 -5.27 -12.50 -16.26
C ALA A 9 -4.78 -13.21 -14.99
N GLU A 10 -3.47 -13.31 -14.79
CA GLU A 10 -2.90 -13.89 -13.56
C GLU A 10 -3.23 -13.03 -12.33
N LEU A 11 -3.18 -11.70 -12.47
CA LEU A 11 -3.59 -10.80 -11.39
C LEU A 11 -5.07 -10.89 -11.09
N ASP A 12 -5.94 -11.00 -12.09
CA ASP A 12 -7.38 -11.13 -11.89
C ASP A 12 -7.73 -12.43 -11.15
N ILE A 13 -7.04 -13.54 -11.46
CA ILE A 13 -7.18 -14.81 -10.72
C ILE A 13 -6.78 -14.61 -9.25
N LEU A 14 -5.62 -14.01 -9.00
CA LEU A 14 -5.15 -13.72 -7.63
C LEU A 14 -6.14 -12.83 -6.87
N ILE A 15 -6.60 -11.76 -7.50
CA ILE A 15 -7.54 -10.79 -6.92
C ILE A 15 -8.85 -11.50 -6.55
N ARG A 16 -9.46 -12.23 -7.50
CA ARG A 16 -10.72 -12.96 -7.25
C ARG A 16 -10.58 -13.98 -6.13
N ALA A 17 -9.48 -14.75 -6.13
CA ALA A 17 -9.21 -15.70 -5.05
C ALA A 17 -9.06 -15.00 -3.69
N ARG A 18 -8.39 -13.85 -3.65
CA ARG A 18 -8.18 -13.10 -2.41
C ARG A 18 -9.46 -12.46 -1.89
N LEU A 19 -10.29 -11.91 -2.78
CA LEU A 19 -11.61 -11.38 -2.43
C LEU A 19 -12.53 -12.48 -1.89
N ALA A 20 -12.60 -13.63 -2.58
CA ALA A 20 -13.38 -14.77 -2.13
C ALA A 20 -12.93 -15.28 -0.75
N ALA A 21 -11.61 -15.32 -0.48
CA ALA A 21 -11.09 -15.69 0.83
C ALA A 21 -11.47 -14.71 1.95
N LEU A 22 -11.76 -13.45 1.61
CA LEU A 22 -12.28 -12.42 2.52
C LEU A 22 -13.82 -12.41 2.59
N GLY A 23 -14.49 -13.33 1.88
CA GLY A 23 -15.95 -13.38 1.77
C GLY A 23 -16.55 -12.29 0.88
N ILE A 24 -15.74 -11.63 0.05
CA ILE A 24 -16.20 -10.63 -0.91
C ILE A 24 -16.46 -11.32 -2.25
N ASP A 25 -17.73 -11.35 -2.64
CA ASP A 25 -18.16 -11.83 -3.95
C ASP A 25 -18.20 -10.67 -4.96
N LEU A 26 -17.30 -10.70 -5.94
CA LEU A 26 -17.19 -9.67 -6.97
C LEU A 26 -18.38 -9.69 -7.93
N ASP A 27 -19.02 -10.84 -8.10
CA ASP A 27 -20.11 -11.01 -9.06
C ASP A 27 -21.41 -10.34 -8.58
N GLN A 28 -21.45 -9.86 -7.32
CA GLN A 28 -22.52 -9.00 -6.79
C GLN A 28 -22.48 -7.56 -7.33
N LEU A 29 -21.37 -7.14 -7.94
CA LEU A 29 -21.25 -5.81 -8.55
C LEU A 29 -21.81 -5.80 -9.97
N PRO A 30 -22.26 -4.64 -10.48
CA PRO A 30 -22.68 -4.52 -11.88
C PRO A 30 -21.52 -4.86 -12.82
N SER A 31 -21.82 -5.65 -13.86
CA SER A 31 -20.84 -5.99 -14.89
C SER A 31 -20.37 -4.77 -15.66
N GLY A 32 -19.13 -4.79 -16.15
CA GLY A 32 -18.57 -3.69 -16.93
C GLY A 32 -17.91 -2.61 -16.05
N THR A 33 -17.73 -1.43 -16.63
CA THR A 33 -17.06 -0.29 -15.97
C THR A 33 -18.02 0.76 -15.42
N THR A 34 -19.29 0.71 -15.83
CA THR A 34 -20.30 1.72 -15.49
C THR A 34 -20.75 1.55 -14.04
N PRO A 35 -20.71 2.60 -13.21
CA PRO A 35 -21.26 2.55 -11.86
C PRO A 35 -22.78 2.34 -11.87
N ASP A 36 -23.29 1.67 -10.86
CA ASP A 36 -24.73 1.53 -10.63
C ASP A 36 -25.36 2.91 -10.38
N PRO A 37 -26.43 3.30 -11.12
CA PRO A 37 -26.99 4.64 -11.04
C PRO A 37 -27.76 4.90 -9.74
N GLU A 38 -28.24 3.87 -9.04
CA GLU A 38 -29.05 4.03 -7.82
C GLU A 38 -28.19 4.03 -6.56
N THR A 39 -27.18 3.15 -6.49
CA THR A 39 -26.32 2.94 -5.32
C THR A 39 -24.95 3.59 -5.45
N GLY A 40 -24.52 3.94 -6.67
CA GLY A 40 -23.17 4.42 -6.95
C GLY A 40 -22.09 3.33 -6.90
N SER A 41 -22.49 2.06 -6.78
CA SER A 41 -21.55 0.94 -6.70
C SER A 41 -20.70 0.85 -7.98
N PRO A 42 -19.37 0.66 -7.88
CA PRO A 42 -18.52 0.59 -9.06
C PRO A 42 -18.80 -0.68 -9.88
N GLY A 43 -18.55 -0.59 -11.19
CA GLY A 43 -18.53 -1.76 -12.06
C GLY A 43 -17.41 -2.76 -11.72
N GLN A 44 -17.66 -4.05 -11.97
CA GLN A 44 -16.69 -5.13 -11.75
C GLN A 44 -15.32 -4.85 -12.38
N ASP A 45 -15.31 -4.39 -13.64
CA ASP A 45 -14.08 -4.15 -14.39
C ASP A 45 -13.31 -2.95 -13.83
N SER A 46 -14.03 -1.94 -13.32
CA SER A 46 -13.43 -0.77 -12.66
C SER A 46 -12.74 -1.18 -11.35
N VAL A 47 -13.35 -2.10 -10.58
CA VAL A 47 -12.74 -2.65 -9.36
C VAL A 47 -11.49 -3.48 -9.71
N LEU A 48 -11.58 -4.39 -10.68
CA LEU A 48 -10.42 -5.18 -11.10
C LEU A 48 -9.27 -4.32 -11.61
N ALA A 49 -9.56 -3.31 -12.44
CA ALA A 49 -8.55 -2.38 -12.93
C ALA A 49 -7.87 -1.60 -11.79
N SER A 50 -8.65 -1.11 -10.82
CA SER A 50 -8.11 -0.41 -9.64
C SER A 50 -7.22 -1.32 -8.79
N LEU A 51 -7.68 -2.55 -8.50
CA LEU A 51 -6.92 -3.52 -7.70
C LEU A 51 -5.64 -3.98 -8.42
N ARG A 52 -5.68 -4.17 -9.75
CA ARG A 52 -4.47 -4.44 -10.54
C ARG A 52 -3.47 -3.28 -10.46
N SER A 53 -3.95 -2.04 -10.60
CA SER A 53 -3.11 -0.84 -10.48
C SER A 53 -2.44 -0.78 -9.10
N PHE A 54 -3.21 -1.06 -8.03
CA PHE A 54 -2.69 -1.14 -6.67
C PHE A 54 -1.60 -2.22 -6.53
N LEU A 55 -1.87 -3.46 -6.95
CA LEU A 55 -0.88 -4.54 -6.83
C LEU A 55 0.43 -4.24 -7.58
N ARG A 56 0.34 -3.60 -8.74
CA ARG A 56 1.52 -3.21 -9.54
C ARG A 56 2.30 -2.04 -8.93
N GLY A 57 1.60 -1.05 -8.37
CA GLY A 57 2.23 0.21 -7.93
C GLY A 57 2.67 0.23 -6.46
N THR A 58 1.91 -0.39 -5.56
CA THR A 58 2.10 -0.20 -4.12
C THR A 58 2.81 -1.36 -3.44
N VAL A 59 2.53 -2.60 -3.84
CA VAL A 59 3.07 -3.79 -3.14
C VAL A 59 4.60 -3.85 -3.23
N ALA A 60 5.17 -3.60 -4.41
CA ALA A 60 6.62 -3.57 -4.58
C ALA A 60 7.28 -2.46 -3.74
N THR A 61 6.68 -1.27 -3.73
CA THR A 61 7.15 -0.13 -2.94
C THR A 61 7.13 -0.42 -1.45
N LEU A 62 6.04 -1.02 -0.94
CA LEU A 62 5.90 -1.39 0.46
C LEU A 62 6.85 -2.54 0.85
N ALA A 63 6.98 -3.56 0.00
CA ALA A 63 7.88 -4.68 0.25
C ALA A 63 9.36 -4.26 0.22
N ALA A 64 9.70 -3.23 -0.57
CA ALA A 64 11.04 -2.65 -0.62
C ALA A 64 11.31 -1.64 0.50
N TYR A 65 10.31 -1.29 1.32
CA TYR A 65 10.49 -0.31 2.39
C TYR A 65 11.46 -0.85 3.45
N GLN A 66 12.59 -0.16 3.60
CA GLN A 66 13.59 -0.47 4.63
C GLN A 66 13.52 0.58 5.74
N LEU A 67 13.46 0.11 6.98
CA LEU A 67 13.59 0.99 8.13
C LEU A 67 15.02 1.56 8.17
N PRO A 68 15.20 2.85 8.48
CA PRO A 68 16.52 3.42 8.64
C PRO A 68 17.33 2.67 9.72
N VAL A 69 18.51 2.17 9.35
CA VAL A 69 19.43 1.50 10.26
C VAL A 69 20.55 2.47 10.64
N PRO A 70 20.75 2.76 11.95
CA PRO A 70 21.82 3.65 12.39
C PRO A 70 23.20 3.20 11.89
N GLY A 71 23.96 4.13 11.30
CA GLY A 71 25.31 3.88 10.79
C GLY A 71 25.38 3.17 9.43
N VAL A 72 24.24 2.81 8.83
CA VAL A 72 24.18 2.16 7.50
C VAL A 72 23.37 2.98 6.51
N THR A 73 22.21 3.49 6.91
CA THR A 73 21.36 4.31 6.05
C THR A 73 21.90 5.73 5.94
N ASP A 74 21.84 6.30 4.74
CA ASP A 74 22.21 7.69 4.46
C ASP A 74 21.54 8.65 5.47
N PRO A 75 22.30 9.57 6.11
CA PRO A 75 21.76 10.46 7.13
C PRO A 75 20.58 11.33 6.68
N ASP A 76 20.55 11.75 5.41
CA ASP A 76 19.44 12.55 4.88
C ASP A 76 18.18 11.71 4.69
N ALA A 77 18.31 10.46 4.24
CA ALA A 77 17.21 9.49 4.20
C ALA A 77 16.70 9.14 5.61
N VAL A 78 17.59 8.96 6.60
CA VAL A 78 17.22 8.74 8.00
C VAL A 78 16.41 9.93 8.52
N LYS A 79 16.84 11.15 8.21
CA LYS A 79 16.16 12.39 8.61
C LYS A 79 14.75 12.49 8.02
N ALA A 80 14.60 12.24 6.72
CA ALA A 80 13.32 12.33 6.02
C ALA A 80 12.31 11.26 6.47
N LEU A 81 12.78 10.06 6.83
CA LEU A 81 11.95 8.93 7.22
C LEU A 81 11.69 8.85 8.74
N SER A 82 12.39 9.63 9.55
CA SER A 82 12.25 9.60 11.00
C SER A 82 11.01 10.33 11.49
N GLN A 83 10.09 9.60 12.12
CA GLN A 83 8.97 10.19 12.88
C GLN A 83 9.43 10.94 14.15
N GLN A 84 10.72 10.85 14.53
CA GLN A 84 11.24 11.43 15.77
C GLN A 84 11.63 12.91 15.65
N GLN A 85 11.64 13.50 14.44
CA GLN A 85 11.89 14.93 14.25
C GLN A 85 10.64 15.80 14.35
N VAL A 86 9.69 15.44 15.21
CA VAL A 86 8.66 16.40 15.62
C VAL A 86 9.35 17.49 16.42
N PRO A 87 9.12 18.80 16.13
CA PRO A 87 9.60 19.87 16.98
C PRO A 87 9.13 19.63 18.41
N VAL A 88 10.07 19.37 19.32
CA VAL A 88 9.75 19.14 20.72
C VAL A 88 9.27 20.47 21.31
N LEU A 89 7.96 20.64 21.39
CA LEU A 89 7.31 21.84 21.94
C LEU A 89 7.69 22.10 23.41
N TYR A 90 8.14 21.06 24.13
CA TYR A 90 8.55 21.12 25.54
C TYR A 90 9.90 20.42 25.78
N PRO A 91 11.04 21.10 25.53
CA PRO A 91 12.35 20.46 25.49
C PRO A 91 12.89 19.97 26.84
N SER A 92 12.38 20.49 27.96
CA SER A 92 12.89 20.23 29.32
C SER A 92 12.98 18.75 29.69
N ASN A 93 12.03 17.93 29.26
CA ASN A 93 11.97 16.51 29.63
C ASN A 93 12.76 15.62 28.65
N SER A 94 12.94 16.10 27.41
CA SER A 94 13.59 15.35 26.34
C SER A 94 15.11 15.22 26.51
N THR A 95 15.73 16.15 27.24
CA THR A 95 17.18 16.17 27.50
C THR A 95 17.56 15.12 28.55
N GLU A 96 16.71 14.90 29.55
CA GLU A 96 16.95 13.87 30.58
C GLU A 96 16.68 12.46 30.04
N TRP A 97 15.71 12.28 29.15
CA TRP A 97 15.41 10.97 28.57
C TRP A 97 16.47 10.45 27.58
N ARG A 98 17.33 11.32 27.04
CA ARG A 98 18.40 10.97 26.10
C ARG A 98 19.77 10.77 26.75
N LYS A 99 19.86 10.87 28.09
CA LYS A 99 21.09 10.63 28.86
C LYS A 99 21.26 9.16 29.32
N ALA A 100 20.22 8.34 29.18
CA ALA A 100 20.23 6.92 29.53
C ALA A 100 20.80 6.05 28.42
#